data_AF-A0A3N5KQE6-F1
#
_entry.id   AF-A0A3N5KQE6-F1
#
_cell.length_a   1.000
_cell.length_b   1.000
_cell.length_c   1.000
_cell.angle_alpha   90.00
_cell.angle_beta   90.00
_cell.angle_gamma   90.00
#
_symmetry.space_group_name_H-M   'P 1'
#
loop_
_entity.id
_entity.type
_entity.pdbx_description
1 polymer ?
#
loop_
_entity_poly.entity_id
_entity_poly.type
_entity_poly.pdbx_seq_one_letter_code
_entity_poly.pdbx_strand_id
1 'polypeptide(L)'
;MKNSIFGRVIFALLILLFVLSGNLYSQTFSFVRTSPPIVTGNTSDTVIISYGKIINYTNAPISIRLHRDSAIVPFGWLTSICEPAACYPKTMDSTSAYSYPPGESVVEMHYYPDVHHNAIAYMYVRAHRTSGPQEFYQQIFGATLNLIGIQKISSTVKDFKLN
;
A
#
# COMPACT_ATOMS: atom_id res chain seq x y z
N MET A 1 13.07 60.15 13.88
CA MET A 1 13.40 59.37 12.67
C MET A 1 14.04 57.98 12.92
N LYS A 2 14.42 57.58 14.15
CA LYS A 2 15.06 56.27 14.43
C LYS A 2 14.12 55.05 14.41
N ASN A 3 12.81 55.23 14.63
CA ASN A 3 11.85 54.11 14.76
C ASN A 3 11.50 53.42 13.42
N SER A 4 11.78 54.06 12.28
CA SER A 4 11.46 53.51 10.94
C SER A 4 12.42 52.41 10.50
N ILE A 5 13.68 52.46 10.94
CA ILE A 5 14.73 51.51 10.52
C ILE A 5 14.56 50.17 11.24
N PHE A 6 14.23 50.19 12.53
CA PHE A 6 14.07 48.99 13.34
C PHE A 6 12.92 48.09 12.85
N GLY A 7 11.80 48.69 12.44
CA GLY A 7 10.67 47.96 11.86
C GLY A 7 10.99 47.27 10.53
N ARG A 8 11.82 47.90 9.69
CA ARG A 8 12.26 47.32 8.40
C ARG A 8 13.19 46.12 8.59
N VAL A 9 14.05 46.17 9.60
CA VAL A 9 14.96 45.05 9.93
C VAL A 9 14.19 43.86 10.47
N ILE A 10 13.21 44.08 11.37
CA ILE A 10 12.36 43.01 11.89
C ILE A 10 11.54 42.36 10.78
N PHE A 11 10.96 43.16 9.87
CA PHE A 11 10.17 42.64 8.76
C PHE A 11 11.02 41.79 7.80
N ALA A 12 12.25 42.21 7.51
CA ALA A 12 13.19 41.44 6.70
C ALA A 12 13.60 40.11 7.37
N LEU A 13 13.80 40.12 8.70
CA LEU A 13 14.11 38.91 9.49
C LEU A 13 12.95 37.90 9.47
N LEU A 14 11.70 38.38 9.58
CA LEU A 14 10.51 37.53 9.51
C LEU A 14 10.34 36.89 8.12
N ILE A 15 10.58 37.64 7.05
CA ILE A 15 10.56 37.09 5.68
C ILE A 15 11.66 36.04 5.51
N LEU A 16 12.88 36.29 6.01
CA LEU A 16 13.98 35.33 5.94
C LEU A 16 13.65 34.02 6.70
N LEU A 17 13.01 34.13 7.88
CA LEU A 17 12.52 32.99 8.66
C LEU A 17 11.46 32.18 7.92
N PHE A 18 10.55 32.85 7.20
CA PHE A 18 9.52 32.17 6.38
C PHE A 18 10.09 31.50 5.13
N VAL A 19 11.14 32.06 4.52
CA VAL A 19 11.81 31.43 3.36
C VAL A 19 12.65 30.23 3.80
N LEU A 20 13.24 30.26 5.00
CA LEU A 20 14.02 29.16 5.56
C LEU A 20 13.16 28.01 6.11
N SER A 21 11.90 28.26 6.50
CA SER A 21 10.97 27.22 6.97
C SER A 21 10.30 26.41 5.85
N GLY A 22 10.54 26.76 4.57
CA GLY A 22 9.94 26.12 3.40
C GLY A 22 10.46 24.72 3.04
N ASN A 23 11.15 24.05 3.95
CA ASN A 23 11.81 22.75 3.74
C ASN A 23 11.43 21.81 4.92
N LEU A 24 11.05 20.53 4.81
CA LEU A 24 10.95 19.53 3.75
C LEU A 24 10.20 18.34 4.39
N TYR A 25 8.96 18.04 3.99
CA TYR A 25 8.47 16.66 4.05
C TYR A 25 8.37 16.17 2.61
N SER A 26 9.52 16.04 1.95
CA SER A 26 9.58 15.33 0.68
C SER A 26 9.44 13.85 0.99
N GLN A 27 8.25 13.31 0.73
CA GLN A 27 7.99 11.88 0.80
C GLN A 27 8.86 11.20 -0.25
N THR A 28 9.71 10.26 0.18
CA THR A 28 10.59 9.50 -0.71
C THR A 28 9.85 8.34 -1.36
N PHE A 29 8.75 7.89 -0.77
CA PHE A 29 7.88 6.89 -1.35
C PHE A 29 6.42 7.03 -0.94
N SER A 30 5.54 6.25 -1.56
CA SER A 30 4.19 5.99 -1.05
C SER A 30 3.84 4.51 -1.15
N PHE A 31 2.86 4.08 -0.36
CA PHE A 31 2.26 2.76 -0.44
C PHE A 31 0.75 2.90 -0.56
N VAL A 32 0.19 2.41 -1.67
CA VAL A 32 -1.22 2.58 -2.01
C VAL A 32 -1.86 1.25 -2.38
N ARG A 33 -3.11 1.04 -1.96
CA ARG A 33 -3.94 -0.06 -2.45
C ARG A 33 -4.45 0.29 -3.85
N THR A 34 -4.39 -0.66 -4.78
CA THR A 34 -4.88 -0.50 -6.16
C THR A 34 -6.06 -1.40 -6.50
N SER A 35 -6.27 -2.47 -5.74
CA SER A 35 -7.51 -3.25 -5.75
C SER A 35 -8.66 -2.56 -5.00
N PRO A 36 -9.92 -3.01 -5.22
CA PRO A 36 -11.02 -2.66 -4.33
C PRO A 36 -10.72 -2.99 -2.86
N PRO A 37 -11.41 -2.34 -1.89
CA PRO A 37 -11.18 -2.59 -0.46
C PRO A 37 -11.31 -4.06 -0.05
N ILE A 38 -12.23 -4.78 -0.69
CA ILE A 38 -12.42 -6.21 -0.53
C ILE A 38 -12.46 -6.83 -1.92
N VAL A 39 -11.56 -7.77 -2.18
CA VAL A 39 -11.58 -8.58 -3.41
C VAL A 39 -12.37 -9.87 -3.18
N THR A 40 -13.15 -10.30 -4.16
CA THR A 40 -13.99 -11.51 -4.06
C THR A 40 -13.33 -12.66 -4.82
N GLY A 41 -13.11 -13.76 -4.13
CA GLY A 41 -12.80 -15.07 -4.71
C GLY A 41 -14.02 -15.99 -4.73
N ASN A 42 -13.87 -17.08 -5.47
CA ASN A 42 -14.85 -18.15 -5.64
C ASN A 42 -14.31 -19.47 -5.07
N THR A 43 -15.17 -20.50 -4.96
CA THR A 43 -14.81 -21.81 -4.37
C THR A 43 -13.71 -22.59 -5.07
N SER A 44 -13.38 -22.26 -6.32
CA SER A 44 -12.27 -22.85 -7.05
C SER A 44 -10.95 -22.10 -6.87
N ASP A 45 -10.98 -20.90 -6.27
CA ASP A 45 -9.78 -20.10 -6.04
C ASP A 45 -8.98 -20.66 -4.86
N THR A 46 -7.80 -21.20 -5.14
CA THR A 46 -6.82 -21.60 -4.10
C THR A 46 -6.10 -20.40 -3.49
N VAL A 47 -6.15 -19.25 -4.17
CA VAL A 47 -5.61 -17.97 -3.71
C VAL A 47 -6.50 -16.83 -4.21
N ILE A 48 -6.80 -15.89 -3.32
CA ILE A 48 -7.43 -14.61 -3.64
C ILE A 48 -6.35 -13.54 -3.50
N ILE A 49 -6.22 -12.65 -4.49
CA ILE A 49 -5.13 -11.67 -4.54
C ILE A 49 -5.69 -10.25 -4.46
N SER A 50 -5.17 -9.47 -3.51
CA SER A 50 -5.39 -8.02 -3.43
C SER A 50 -4.10 -7.29 -3.79
N TYR A 51 -4.21 -6.18 -4.52
CA TYR A 51 -3.07 -5.51 -5.15
C TYR A 51 -2.76 -4.17 -4.50
N GLY A 52 -1.48 -3.94 -4.23
CA GLY A 52 -0.93 -2.65 -3.83
C GLY A 52 0.21 -2.21 -4.74
N LYS A 53 0.64 -0.96 -4.58
CA LYS A 53 1.81 -0.41 -5.24
C LYS A 53 2.68 0.35 -4.26
N ILE A 54 3.98 0.12 -4.35
CA ILE A 54 5.00 1.01 -3.80
C ILE A 54 5.44 1.95 -4.91
N ILE A 55 5.43 3.25 -4.65
CA ILE A 55 5.89 4.27 -5.59
C ILE A 55 7.12 4.92 -4.99
N ASN A 56 8.29 4.74 -5.59
CA ASN A 56 9.54 5.39 -5.22
C ASN A 56 9.68 6.69 -6.00
N TYR A 57 9.66 7.83 -5.30
CA TYR A 57 9.76 9.17 -5.88
C TYR A 57 11.22 9.65 -6.04
N THR A 58 12.19 8.86 -5.60
CA THR A 58 13.61 9.20 -5.71
C THR A 58 14.20 8.72 -7.04
N ASN A 59 15.39 9.21 -7.37
CA ASN A 59 16.12 8.82 -8.59
C ASN A 59 17.01 7.58 -8.38
N ALA A 60 16.94 6.91 -7.23
CA ALA A 60 17.74 5.73 -6.91
C ALA A 60 16.87 4.65 -6.23
N PRO A 61 17.28 3.37 -6.23
CA PRO A 61 16.57 2.35 -5.50
C PRO A 61 16.52 2.65 -3.99
N ILE A 62 15.37 2.41 -3.37
CA ILE A 62 15.18 2.56 -1.92
C ILE A 62 14.83 1.22 -1.29
N SER A 63 15.33 1.00 -0.09
CA SER A 63 15.09 -0.23 0.67
C SER A 63 13.87 -0.07 1.56
N ILE A 64 12.79 -0.78 1.25
CA ILE A 64 11.54 -0.78 2.01
C ILE A 64 11.28 -2.17 2.59
N ARG A 65 10.65 -2.20 3.76
CA ARG A 65 10.14 -3.41 4.38
C ARG A 65 8.64 -3.29 4.56
N LEU A 66 7.91 -4.35 4.22
CA LEU A 66 6.48 -4.49 4.49
C LEU A 66 6.30 -5.27 5.79
N HIS A 67 5.42 -4.78 6.65
CA HIS A 67 5.08 -5.38 7.92
C HIS A 67 3.57 -5.54 8.05
N ARG A 68 3.11 -6.74 8.39
CA ARG A 68 1.74 -7.03 8.78
C ARG A 68 1.59 -6.63 10.24
N ASP A 69 0.99 -5.48 10.50
CA ASP A 69 0.74 -4.99 11.85
C ASP A 69 -0.31 -5.85 12.56
N SER A 70 -1.32 -6.29 11.82
CA SER A 70 -2.34 -7.21 12.28
C SER A 70 -3.06 -7.87 11.11
N ALA A 71 -3.78 -8.95 11.40
CA ALA A 71 -4.69 -9.58 10.45
C ALA A 71 -5.93 -10.10 11.19
N ILE A 72 -7.09 -9.92 10.56
CA ILE A 72 -8.35 -10.53 10.98
C ILE A 72 -8.64 -11.59 9.93
N VAL A 73 -8.28 -12.84 10.23
CA VAL A 73 -8.43 -13.96 9.30
C VAL A 73 -9.42 -14.98 9.86
N PRO A 74 -10.37 -15.48 9.05
CA PRO A 74 -11.23 -16.58 9.44
C PRO A 74 -10.42 -17.83 9.81
N PHE A 75 -11.01 -18.73 10.60
CA PHE A 75 -10.36 -19.99 10.93
C PHE A 75 -10.01 -20.78 9.67
N GLY A 76 -8.80 -21.35 9.62
CA GLY A 76 -8.28 -22.10 8.48
C GLY A 76 -7.71 -21.23 7.34
N TRP A 77 -8.01 -19.93 7.31
CA TRP A 77 -7.43 -19.04 6.31
C TRP A 77 -5.99 -18.67 6.66
N LEU A 78 -5.16 -18.53 5.62
CA LEU A 78 -3.79 -18.07 5.76
C LEU A 78 -3.54 -16.87 4.85
N THR A 79 -2.54 -16.05 5.17
CA THR A 79 -2.19 -14.88 4.37
C THR A 79 -0.70 -14.78 4.12
N SER A 80 -0.31 -14.18 3.00
CA SER A 80 1.09 -13.92 2.64
C SER A 80 1.21 -12.54 1.98
N ILE A 81 2.36 -11.90 2.18
CA ILE A 81 2.75 -10.69 1.46
C ILE A 81 3.73 -11.11 0.38
N CYS A 82 3.50 -10.69 -0.86
CA CYS A 82 4.42 -10.93 -1.98
C CYS A 82 4.97 -9.60 -2.50
N GLU A 83 6.28 -9.53 -2.56
CA GLU A 83 7.04 -8.48 -3.24
C GLU A 83 7.46 -8.99 -4.63
N PRO A 84 7.91 -8.13 -5.56
CA PRO A 84 8.20 -8.54 -6.94
C PRO A 84 9.14 -9.76 -7.09
N ALA A 85 10.02 -10.00 -6.11
CA ALA A 85 10.95 -11.12 -6.13
C ALA A 85 10.43 -12.40 -5.45
N ALA A 86 9.56 -12.30 -4.44
CA ALA A 86 9.17 -13.44 -3.62
C ALA A 86 7.91 -13.21 -2.79
N CYS A 87 7.20 -14.31 -2.53
CA CYS A 87 6.17 -14.40 -1.51
C CYS A 87 6.76 -14.85 -0.18
N TYR A 88 6.47 -14.12 0.89
CA TYR A 88 6.96 -14.46 2.22
C TYR A 88 6.09 -15.53 2.88
N PRO A 89 6.68 -16.42 3.71
CA PRO A 89 5.93 -17.47 4.40
C PRO A 89 4.71 -16.92 5.14
N LYS A 90 3.64 -17.71 5.17
CA LYS A 90 2.34 -17.28 5.70
C LYS A 90 2.38 -16.91 7.19
N THR A 91 3.37 -17.45 7.91
CA THR A 91 3.64 -17.26 9.33
C THR A 91 4.51 -16.03 9.66
N MET A 92 5.05 -15.34 8.65
CA MET A 92 5.90 -14.17 8.87
C MET A 92 5.08 -12.89 8.81
N ASP A 93 5.30 -12.03 9.80
CA ASP A 93 4.68 -10.70 9.84
C ASP A 93 5.53 -9.64 9.17
N SER A 94 6.79 -9.90 8.83
CA SER A 94 7.68 -8.89 8.26
C SER A 94 8.46 -9.47 7.09
N THR A 95 8.53 -8.69 6.01
CA THR A 95 9.36 -9.04 4.86
C THR A 95 10.83 -8.78 5.16
N SER A 96 11.71 -9.37 4.35
CA SER A 96 13.07 -8.86 4.25
C SER A 96 13.05 -7.49 3.58
N ALA A 97 14.13 -6.73 3.72
CA ALA A 97 14.21 -5.46 3.05
C ALA A 97 14.34 -5.68 1.53
N TYR A 98 13.44 -5.10 0.75
CA TYR A 98 13.48 -5.16 -0.71
C TYR A 98 13.90 -3.82 -1.31
N SER A 99 14.73 -3.87 -2.35
CA SER A 99 15.23 -2.69 -3.06
C SER A 99 14.27 -2.32 -4.19
N TYR A 100 13.40 -1.35 -3.93
CA TYR A 100 12.42 -0.85 -4.88
C TYR A 100 13.07 0.18 -5.83
N PRO A 101 13.09 -0.07 -7.16
CA PRO A 101 13.64 0.88 -8.13
C PRO A 101 12.80 2.16 -8.18
N PRO A 102 13.33 3.27 -8.76
CA PRO A 102 12.53 4.46 -9.07
C PRO A 102 11.26 4.12 -9.86
N GLY A 103 10.14 4.77 -9.52
CA GLY A 103 8.84 4.53 -10.15
C GLY A 103 7.95 3.55 -9.36
N GLU A 104 7.12 2.79 -10.07
CA GLU A 104 6.11 1.92 -9.45
C GLU A 104 6.58 0.47 -9.37
N SER A 105 6.23 -0.20 -8.27
CA SER A 105 6.38 -1.65 -8.11
C SER A 105 5.12 -2.24 -7.50
N VAL A 106 4.68 -3.37 -8.04
CA VAL A 106 3.48 -4.07 -7.56
C VAL A 106 3.84 -4.90 -6.33
N VAL A 107 2.94 -4.91 -5.36
CA VAL A 107 2.98 -5.81 -4.21
C VAL A 107 1.62 -6.49 -4.08
N GLU A 108 1.62 -7.74 -3.65
CA GLU A 108 0.42 -8.57 -3.64
C GLU A 108 0.14 -9.10 -2.23
N MET A 109 -1.12 -9.02 -1.81
CA MET A 109 -1.61 -9.62 -0.58
C MET A 109 -2.37 -10.88 -0.95
N HIS A 110 -1.77 -12.02 -0.63
CA HIS A 110 -2.34 -13.33 -0.93
C HIS A 110 -3.16 -13.82 0.25
N TYR A 111 -4.37 -14.28 -0.04
CA TYR A 111 -5.26 -14.92 0.90
C TYR A 111 -5.49 -16.35 0.43
N TYR A 112 -5.26 -17.31 1.31
CA TYR A 112 -5.46 -18.73 1.05
C TYR A 112 -6.69 -19.15 1.85
N PRO A 113 -7.88 -19.11 1.24
CA PRO A 113 -9.11 -19.41 1.94
C PRO A 113 -9.24 -20.89 2.24
N ASP A 114 -9.85 -21.20 3.37
CA ASP A 114 -10.43 -22.51 3.61
C ASP A 114 -11.85 -22.56 3.02
N VAL A 115 -12.12 -23.53 2.14
CA VAL A 115 -13.26 -23.52 1.20
C VAL A 115 -14.62 -23.82 1.84
N HIS A 116 -14.68 -23.97 3.16
CA HIS A 116 -15.85 -24.51 3.83
C HIS A 116 -16.92 -23.47 4.18
N HIS A 117 -16.61 -22.17 4.22
CA HIS A 117 -17.53 -21.13 4.69
C HIS A 117 -17.36 -19.78 3.98
N ASN A 118 -18.45 -19.05 3.80
CA ASN A 118 -18.40 -17.63 3.42
C ASN A 118 -17.72 -16.84 4.54
N ALA A 119 -16.67 -16.10 4.20
CA ALA A 119 -15.95 -15.32 5.19
C ALA A 119 -15.22 -14.13 4.55
N ILE A 120 -14.79 -13.19 5.40
CA ILE A 120 -13.99 -12.03 5.01
C ILE A 120 -12.72 -12.01 5.85
N ALA A 121 -11.58 -11.80 5.20
CA ALA A 121 -10.27 -11.63 5.80
C ALA A 121 -9.74 -10.21 5.55
N TYR A 122 -9.04 -9.65 6.54
CA TYR A 122 -8.36 -8.35 6.44
C TYR A 122 -6.89 -8.46 6.83
N MET A 123 -6.03 -7.71 6.13
CA MET A 123 -4.62 -7.52 6.45
C MET A 123 -4.32 -6.02 6.59
N TYR A 124 -3.68 -5.65 7.68
CA TYR A 124 -3.18 -4.30 7.93
C TYR A 124 -1.67 -4.30 7.67
N VAL A 125 -1.26 -3.67 6.58
CA VAL A 125 0.12 -3.73 6.10
C VAL A 125 0.74 -2.34 6.14
N ARG A 126 1.91 -2.24 6.77
CA ARG A 126 2.73 -1.05 6.86
C ARG A 126 3.98 -1.19 6.02
N ALA A 127 4.20 -0.26 5.11
CA ALA A 127 5.45 -0.11 4.40
C ALA A 127 6.30 0.95 5.10
N HIS A 128 7.56 0.67 5.38
CA HIS A 128 8.50 1.64 5.96
C HIS A 128 9.89 1.49 5.34
N ARG A 129 10.61 2.61 5.25
CA ARG A 129 11.99 2.61 4.77
C ARG A 129 12.94 2.10 5.86
N THR A 130 13.90 1.25 5.50
CA THR A 130 14.82 0.65 6.49
C THR A 130 15.80 1.65 7.08
N SER A 131 16.25 2.63 6.30
CA SER A 131 17.17 3.69 6.75
C SER A 131 16.47 4.86 7.45
N GLY A 132 15.15 4.79 7.65
CA GLY A 132 14.34 5.89 8.17
C GLY A 132 12.91 5.45 8.49
N PRO A 133 12.71 4.64 9.54
CA PRO A 133 11.43 3.96 9.81
C PRO A 133 10.29 4.90 10.22
N GLN A 134 10.59 6.19 10.43
CA GLN A 134 9.59 7.22 10.71
C GLN A 134 8.76 7.58 9.48
N GLU A 135 9.30 7.35 8.28
CA GLU A 135 8.54 7.46 7.02
C GLU A 135 7.86 6.12 6.74
N PHE A 136 6.56 6.05 7.03
CA PHE A 136 5.77 4.85 6.81
C PHE A 136 4.37 5.17 6.29
N TYR A 137 3.79 4.18 5.61
CA TYR A 137 2.44 4.22 5.07
C TYR A 137 1.74 2.92 5.39
N GLN A 138 0.47 3.01 5.77
CA GLN A 138 -0.33 1.84 6.13
C GLN A 138 -1.52 1.70 5.19
N GLN A 139 -1.79 0.47 4.77
CA GLN A 139 -2.92 0.12 3.92
C GLN A 139 -3.65 -1.08 4.49
N ILE A 140 -4.96 -1.12 4.22
CA ILE A 140 -5.83 -2.23 4.61
C ILE A 140 -6.25 -2.97 3.35
N PHE A 141 -6.03 -4.26 3.31
CA PHE A 141 -6.44 -5.12 2.21
C PHE A 141 -7.45 -6.13 2.72
N GLY A 142 -8.57 -6.31 2.01
CA GLY A 142 -9.59 -7.30 2.33
C GLY A 142 -9.78 -8.32 1.22
N ALA A 143 -10.17 -9.53 1.59
CA ALA A 143 -10.63 -10.56 0.67
C ALA A 143 -11.85 -11.30 1.23
N THR A 144 -12.72 -11.77 0.35
CA THR A 144 -13.88 -12.58 0.72
C THR A 144 -14.04 -13.78 -0.21
N LEU A 145 -14.48 -14.90 0.35
CA LEU A 145 -14.87 -16.08 -0.43
C LEU A 145 -16.40 -16.15 -0.42
N ASN A 146 -16.99 -16.13 -1.61
CA ASN A 146 -18.42 -16.35 -1.80
C ASN A 146 -18.66 -17.74 -2.39
N LEU A 147 -19.37 -18.59 -1.64
CA LEU A 147 -19.73 -19.97 -2.03
C LEU A 147 -20.80 -20.02 -3.13
N ILE A 148 -21.52 -18.92 -3.36
CA ILE A 148 -22.67 -18.87 -4.28
C ILE A 148 -22.24 -18.25 -5.62
N GLY A 149 -22.03 -19.12 -6.62
CA GLY A 149 -22.26 -19.04 -8.07
C GLY A 149 -22.18 -17.73 -8.90
N ILE A 150 -21.89 -16.56 -8.35
CA ILE A 150 -21.70 -15.34 -9.14
C ILE A 150 -20.27 -15.38 -9.68
N GLN A 151 -20.12 -16.06 -10.81
CA GLN A 151 -18.91 -15.98 -11.61
C GLN A 151 -18.67 -14.52 -11.97
N LYS A 152 -17.44 -14.05 -11.75
CA LYS A 152 -16.97 -12.73 -12.17
C LYS A 152 -17.38 -12.53 -13.63
N ILE A 153 -18.34 -11.66 -13.89
CA ILE A 153 -18.70 -11.29 -15.27
C ILE A 153 -17.46 -10.58 -15.81
N SER A 154 -16.69 -11.30 -16.64
CA SER A 154 -15.61 -10.71 -17.42
C SER A 154 -16.19 -9.53 -18.17
N SER A 155 -15.61 -8.34 -18.02
CA SER A 155 -16.04 -7.10 -18.70
C SER A 155 -15.75 -7.11 -20.20
N THR A 156 -15.74 -8.30 -20.82
CA THR A 156 -15.55 -8.51 -22.26
C THR A 156 -16.78 -9.21 -22.84
N VAL A 157 -17.93 -8.53 -22.86
CA VAL A 157 -19.09 -8.93 -23.68
C VAL A 157 -19.61 -7.67 -24.37
N LYS A 158 -19.02 -7.34 -25.53
CA LYS A 158 -19.59 -7.51 -26.88
C LYS A 158 -20.80 -6.61 -27.10
N ASP A 159 -20.55 -5.51 -27.81
CA ASP A 159 -21.57 -4.67 -28.44
C ASP A 159 -22.49 -5.53 -29.29
N PHE A 160 -23.73 -5.75 -28.82
CA PHE A 160 -24.80 -6.22 -29.70
C PHE A 160 -25.38 -5.00 -30.41
N LYS A 161 -24.90 -4.73 -31.62
CA LYS A 161 -25.66 -3.92 -32.59
C LYS A 161 -26.83 -4.75 -33.08
N LEU A 162 -28.04 -4.27 -32.81
CA LEU A 162 -29.24 -4.69 -33.53
C LEU A 162 -29.20 -4.03 -34.91
N ASN A 163 -29.15 -4.84 -35.96
CA ASN A 163 -29.46 -4.41 -37.33
C ASN A 163 -30.98 -4.32 -37.50
#